data_AF-A0A815WXF5-F1
#
_entry.id   AF-A0A815WXF5-F1
#
_cell.length_a   1.000
_cell.length_b   1.000
_cell.length_c   1.000
_cell.angle_alpha   90.00
_cell.angle_beta   90.00
_cell.angle_gamma   90.00
#
_symmetry.space_group_name_H-M   'P 1'
#
loop_
_entity.id
_entity.type
_entity.pdbx_description
1 polymer ?
#
loop_
_entity_poly.entity_id
_entity_poly.type
_entity_poly.pdbx_seq_one_letter_code
_entity_poly.pdbx_strand_id
1 'polypeptide(L)'
;KFQAGDHVVGISAHGVLHSHVVVDSSQVVCIPSECPLTDEQLSVMPVVCLTVIYSLKYRVHLQADQTILIHASTGAAGQWCIQYCQYISARVIATARTEEKRCF
;
A
#
# COMPACT_ATOMS: atom_id res chain seq x y z
N LYS A 1 -17.01 -15.48 0.60
CA LYS A 1 -17.78 -15.28 -0.65
C LYS A 1 -18.43 -13.90 -0.55
N PHE A 2 -18.28 -13.06 -1.56
CA PHE A 2 -18.87 -11.71 -1.60
C PHE A 2 -20.38 -11.76 -1.85
N GLN A 3 -21.09 -10.75 -1.35
CA GLN A 3 -22.50 -10.51 -1.56
C GLN A 3 -22.72 -9.08 -2.08
N ALA A 4 -23.85 -8.86 -2.75
CA ALA A 4 -24.20 -7.52 -3.20
C ALA A 4 -24.37 -6.58 -2.00
N GLY A 5 -23.74 -5.41 -2.06
CA GLY A 5 -23.72 -4.43 -0.97
C GLY A 5 -22.54 -4.56 -0.01
N ASP A 6 -21.69 -5.58 -0.16
CA ASP A 6 -20.43 -5.66 0.61
C ASP A 6 -19.55 -4.45 0.32
N HIS A 7 -19.06 -3.80 1.38
CA HIS A 7 -18.04 -2.77 1.24
C HIS A 7 -16.70 -3.45 0.91
N VAL A 8 -16.17 -3.16 -0.28
CA VAL A 8 -14.99 -3.84 -0.82
C VAL A 8 -14.00 -2.85 -1.42
N VAL A 9 -12.73 -3.24 -1.38
CA VAL A 9 -11.66 -2.59 -2.15
C VAL A 9 -10.92 -3.65 -2.96
N GLY A 10 -10.41 -3.28 -4.12
CA GLY A 10 -9.69 -4.21 -4.98
C GLY A 10 -8.77 -3.54 -5.98
N ILE A 11 -8.10 -4.37 -6.77
CA ILE A 11 -7.21 -3.94 -7.85
C ILE A 11 -7.63 -4.64 -9.16
N SER A 12 -7.42 -3.95 -10.27
CA SER A 12 -7.50 -4.55 -11.61
C SER A 12 -6.39 -4.01 -12.47
N ALA A 13 -5.87 -4.85 -13.38
CA ALA A 13 -4.88 -4.43 -14.36
C ALA A 13 -5.46 -3.41 -15.36
N HIS A 14 -6.78 -3.40 -15.57
CA HIS A 14 -7.43 -2.60 -16.59
C HIS A 14 -8.79 -2.05 -16.13
N GLY A 15 -9.17 -0.88 -16.67
CA GLY A 15 -10.55 -0.39 -16.64
C GLY A 15 -11.04 0.17 -15.30
N VAL A 16 -10.16 0.55 -14.38
CA VAL A 16 -10.56 1.03 -13.03
C VAL A 16 -11.00 2.50 -12.99
N LEU A 17 -10.66 3.30 -14.00
CA LEU A 17 -11.14 4.68 -14.13
C LEU A 17 -12.54 4.69 -14.77
N HIS A 18 -13.50 4.13 -14.05
CA HIS A 18 -14.89 3.98 -14.47
C HIS A 18 -15.80 3.93 -13.25
N SER A 19 -17.10 4.20 -13.43
CA SER A 19 -18.07 4.07 -12.35
C SER A 19 -18.30 2.62 -11.91
N HIS A 20 -18.08 1.67 -12.83
CA HIS A 20 -18.26 0.24 -12.60
C HIS A 20 -17.20 -0.57 -13.34
N VAL A 21 -16.74 -1.66 -12.72
CA VAL A 21 -15.69 -2.52 -13.25
C VAL A 21 -15.96 -3.95 -12.81
N VAL A 22 -15.69 -4.91 -13.71
CA VAL A 22 -15.68 -6.34 -13.40
C VAL A 22 -14.26 -6.74 -13.05
N VAL A 23 -14.09 -7.32 -11.86
CA VAL A 23 -12.80 -7.78 -11.35
C VAL A 23 -12.88 -9.24 -10.92
N ASP A 24 -11.74 -9.93 -10.98
CA ASP A 24 -11.64 -11.26 -10.42
C ASP A 24 -11.77 -11.20 -8.90
N SER A 25 -12.58 -12.09 -8.31
CA SER A 25 -12.84 -12.08 -6.87
C SER A 25 -11.59 -12.29 -6.01
N SER A 26 -10.51 -12.85 -6.55
CA SER A 26 -9.21 -12.97 -5.85
C SER A 26 -8.47 -11.64 -5.70
N GLN A 27 -8.87 -10.61 -6.45
CA GLN A 27 -8.27 -9.27 -6.45
C GLN A 27 -9.04 -8.27 -5.57
N VAL A 28 -10.02 -8.76 -4.81
CA VAL A 28 -10.92 -7.96 -3.98
C VAL A 28 -10.83 -8.43 -2.54
N VAL A 29 -10.96 -7.49 -1.61
CA VAL A 29 -11.05 -7.78 -0.16
C VAL A 29 -12.23 -7.03 0.44
N CYS A 30 -12.90 -7.65 1.41
CA CYS A 30 -13.95 -7.00 2.20
C CYS A 30 -13.31 -6.02 3.19
N ILE A 31 -13.92 -4.86 3.31
CA ILE A 31 -13.59 -3.87 4.33
C ILE A 31 -14.45 -4.16 5.57
N PRO A 32 -13.85 -4.34 6.75
CA PRO A 32 -14.59 -4.50 8.00
C PRO A 32 -15.48 -3.28 8.27
N SER A 33 -16.67 -3.49 8.85
CA SER A 33 -17.60 -2.41 9.21
C SER A 33 -17.01 -1.41 10.20
N GLU A 34 -16.07 -1.86 11.03
CA GLU A 34 -15.38 -1.06 12.05
C GLU A 34 -14.15 -0.34 11.49
N CYS A 35 -13.84 -0.49 10.19
CA CYS A 35 -12.71 0.17 9.58
C CYS A 35 -12.88 1.70 9.67
N PRO A 36 -11.95 2.42 10.31
CA PRO A 36 -12.09 3.86 10.50
C PRO A 36 -11.67 4.66 9.26
N LEU A 37 -11.23 3.98 8.18
CA LEU A 37 -10.70 4.62 6.99
C LEU A 37 -11.83 5.01 6.04
N THR A 38 -11.67 6.16 5.38
CA THR A 38 -12.60 6.60 4.33
C THR A 38 -12.37 5.86 3.01
N ASP A 39 -13.34 5.88 2.12
CA ASP A 39 -13.24 5.25 0.79
C ASP A 39 -12.06 5.82 -0.01
N GLU A 40 -11.78 7.12 0.11
CA GLU A 40 -10.63 7.76 -0.53
C GLU A 40 -9.32 7.19 -0.01
N GLN A 41 -9.21 6.97 1.31
CA GLN A 41 -8.01 6.38 1.92
C GLN A 41 -7.86 4.91 1.52
N LEU A 42 -8.96 4.15 1.53
CA LEU A 42 -8.99 2.75 1.14
C LEU A 42 -8.59 2.56 -0.32
N SER A 43 -9.02 3.44 -1.22
CA SER A 43 -8.74 3.34 -2.66
C SER A 43 -7.25 3.33 -3.02
N VAL A 44 -6.40 3.94 -2.19
CA VAL A 44 -4.94 4.01 -2.40
C VAL A 44 -4.25 2.73 -1.96
N MET A 45 -4.81 2.01 -0.99
CA MET A 45 -4.12 0.93 -0.28
C MET A 45 -3.77 -0.28 -1.16
N PRO A 46 -4.66 -0.84 -2.02
CA PRO A 46 -4.39 -2.11 -2.67
C PRO A 46 -3.10 -2.11 -3.49
N VAL A 47 -2.96 -1.14 -4.40
CA VAL A 47 -1.79 -1.05 -5.28
C VAL A 47 -0.53 -0.83 -4.45
N VAL A 48 -0.57 0.11 -3.51
CA VAL A 48 0.62 0.52 -2.77
C VAL A 48 1.06 -0.56 -1.78
N CYS A 49 0.15 -1.06 -0.94
CA CYS A 49 0.45 -2.07 0.07
C CYS A 49 0.95 -3.37 -0.58
N LEU A 50 0.27 -3.85 -1.63
CA LEU A 50 0.68 -5.07 -2.32
C LEU A 50 2.06 -4.91 -2.95
N THR A 51 2.34 -3.76 -3.57
CA THR A 51 3.66 -3.48 -4.15
C THR A 51 4.76 -3.53 -3.10
N VAL A 52 4.53 -2.91 -1.93
CA VAL A 52 5.51 -2.89 -0.83
C VAL A 52 5.72 -4.28 -0.25
N ILE A 53 4.64 -4.98 0.08
CA ILE A 53 4.72 -6.33 0.65
C ILE A 53 5.39 -7.29 -0.33
N TYR A 54 4.98 -7.27 -1.60
CA TYR A 54 5.60 -8.10 -2.63
C TYR A 54 7.10 -7.83 -2.73
N SER A 55 7.49 -6.57 -2.85
CA SER A 55 8.89 -6.19 -3.03
C SER A 55 9.75 -6.54 -1.81
N LEU A 56 9.30 -6.15 -0.61
CA LEU A 56 10.12 -6.25 0.60
C LEU A 56 10.05 -7.64 1.23
N LYS A 57 8.86 -8.23 1.35
CA LYS A 57 8.68 -9.54 1.99
C LYS A 57 9.05 -10.68 1.06
N TYR A 58 8.55 -10.67 -0.17
CA TYR A 58 8.60 -11.84 -1.06
C TYR A 58 9.73 -11.80 -2.09
N ARG A 59 10.21 -10.62 -2.49
CA ARG A 59 11.31 -10.50 -3.46
C ARG A 59 12.65 -10.35 -2.78
N VAL A 60 12.77 -9.34 -1.92
CA VAL A 60 14.03 -9.00 -1.24
C VAL A 60 14.20 -9.77 0.08
N HIS A 61 13.11 -10.25 0.68
CA HIS A 61 13.12 -10.93 1.97
C HIS A 61 13.77 -10.10 3.08
N LEU A 62 13.42 -8.80 3.14
CA LEU A 62 13.94 -7.86 4.13
C LEU A 62 13.65 -8.35 5.56
N GLN A 63 14.69 -8.35 6.39
CA GLN A 63 14.66 -8.77 7.79
C GLN A 63 14.87 -7.58 8.73
N ALA A 64 14.59 -7.80 10.02
CA ALA A 64 14.95 -6.89 11.10
C ALA A 64 16.45 -6.55 11.06
N ASP A 65 16.80 -5.36 11.54
CA ASP A 65 18.16 -4.81 11.62
C ASP A 65 18.90 -4.61 10.28
N GLN A 66 18.31 -5.03 9.16
CA GLN A 66 18.84 -4.73 7.83
C GLN A 66 18.56 -3.27 7.44
N THR A 67 19.42 -2.72 6.58
CA THR A 67 19.28 -1.34 6.09
C THR A 67 18.78 -1.31 4.64
N ILE A 68 17.81 -0.44 4.35
CA ILE A 68 17.27 -0.22 3.00
C ILE A 68 17.27 1.25 2.61
N LEU A 69 17.53 1.54 1.34
CA LEU A 69 17.40 2.87 0.73
C LEU A 69 16.04 2.98 0.02
N ILE A 70 15.20 3.92 0.44
CA ILE A 70 13.90 4.22 -0.16
C ILE A 70 14.00 5.54 -0.93
N HIS A 71 13.80 5.47 -2.24
CA HIS A 71 13.71 6.66 -3.07
C HIS A 71 12.31 7.29 -3.04
N ALA A 72 12.23 8.61 -3.21
CA ALA A 72 10.97 9.35 -3.26
C ALA A 72 10.03 9.02 -2.07
N SER A 73 10.60 9.01 -0.86
CA SER A 73 9.98 8.44 0.35
C SER A 73 8.69 9.14 0.80
N THR A 74 8.43 10.36 0.33
CA THR A 74 7.21 11.11 0.64
C THR A 74 6.01 10.78 -0.23
N GLY A 75 6.18 9.97 -1.28
CA GLY A 75 5.04 9.43 -2.03
C GLY A 75 4.34 8.31 -1.25
N ALA A 76 3.13 7.94 -1.66
CA ALA A 76 2.33 6.90 -1.01
C ALA A 76 3.13 5.59 -0.82
N ALA A 77 3.84 5.13 -1.85
CA ALA A 77 4.69 3.93 -1.76
C ALA A 77 5.85 4.07 -0.79
N GLY A 78 6.50 5.23 -0.77
CA GLY A 78 7.58 5.52 0.17
C GLY A 78 7.10 5.48 1.62
N GLN A 79 5.96 6.12 1.89
CA GLN A 79 5.35 6.13 3.23
C GLN A 79 4.93 4.73 3.68
N TRP A 80 4.35 3.92 2.79
CA TRP A 80 4.01 2.52 3.09
C TRP A 80 5.26 1.65 3.30
N CYS A 81 6.34 1.86 2.53
CA CYS A 81 7.62 1.19 2.76
C CYS A 81 8.19 1.53 4.14
N ILE A 82 8.16 2.79 4.55
CA ILE A 82 8.64 3.23 5.86
C ILE A 82 7.84 2.55 6.98
N GLN A 83 6.50 2.56 6.89
CA GLN A 83 5.62 1.88 7.85
C GLN A 83 5.92 0.38 7.93
N TYR A 84 6.10 -0.28 6.79
CA TYR A 84 6.48 -1.71 6.77
C TYR A 84 7.85 -1.94 7.41
N CYS A 85 8.85 -1.11 7.12
CA CYS A 85 10.18 -1.22 7.71
C CYS A 85 10.15 -1.01 9.23
N GLN A 86 9.35 -0.06 9.72
CA GLN A 86 9.13 0.15 11.15
C GLN A 86 8.48 -1.08 11.80
N TYR A 87 7.47 -1.68 11.15
CA TYR A 87 6.80 -2.89 11.63
C TYR A 87 7.75 -4.08 11.81
N ILE A 88 8.73 -4.24 10.93
CA ILE A 88 9.73 -5.33 11.02
C ILE A 88 11.04 -4.93 11.69
N SER A 89 11.16 -3.71 12.21
CA SER A 89 12.39 -3.17 12.81
C SER A 89 13.59 -3.11 11.86
N ALA A 90 13.39 -2.74 10.59
CA ALA A 90 14.45 -2.48 9.63
C ALA A 90 14.87 -1.00 9.64
N ARG A 91 16.15 -0.72 9.34
CA ARG A 91 16.70 0.65 9.24
C ARG A 91 16.43 1.26 7.87
N VAL A 92 15.89 2.47 7.84
CA VAL A 92 15.56 3.19 6.60
C VAL A 92 16.56 4.32 6.35
N ILE A 93 17.03 4.43 5.11
CA ILE A 93 17.60 5.64 4.53
C ILE A 93 16.60 6.15 3.48
N ALA A 94 16.13 7.38 3.62
CA ALA A 94 15.07 7.94 2.78
C ALA A 94 15.60 9.09 1.91
N THR A 95 15.09 9.22 0.67
CA THR A 95 15.35 10.40 -0.17
C THR A 95 14.07 11.17 -0.47
N ALA A 96 14.18 12.50 -0.46
CA ALA A 96 13.11 13.43 -0.84
C ALA A 96 13.69 14.65 -1.59
N ARG A 97 12.88 15.19 -2.52
CA ARG A 97 13.30 16.21 -3.50
C ARG A 97 13.52 17.59 -2.89
N THR A 98 12.68 18.00 -1.94
CA THR A 98 12.67 19.34 -1.34
C THR A 98 12.86 19.24 0.16
N GLU A 99 13.33 20.32 0.78
CA GLU A 99 13.49 20.37 2.24
C GLU A 99 12.15 20.21 2.97
N GLU A 100 11.11 20.88 2.48
CA GLU A 100 9.73 20.72 2.97
C GLU A 100 9.31 19.23 3.03
N LYS A 101 9.65 18.45 2.00
CA LYS A 101 9.36 17.02 1.96
C LYS A 101 10.28 16.18 2.85
N ARG A 102 11.42 16.70 3.30
CA ARG A 102 12.28 16.01 4.28
C ARG A 102 11.83 16.24 5.72
N CYS A 103 11.16 17.37 5.97
CA CYS A 103 10.61 17.71 7.28
C CYS A 103 9.25 17.07 7.58
N PHE A 104 8.64 16.40 6.59
CA PHE A 104 7.40 15.64 6.74
C PHE A 104 7.65 14.32 7.47
#